data_AF-A0A8X6N7E8-F1
#
_entry.id   AF-A0A8X6N7E8-F1
#
_cell.length_a   1.000
_cell.length_b   1.000
_cell.length_c   1.000
_cell.angle_alpha   90.00
_cell.angle_beta   90.00
_cell.angle_gamma   90.00
#
_symmetry.space_group_name_H-M   'P 1'
#
loop_
_entity.id
_entity.type
_entity.pdbx_description
1 polymer ?
#
loop_
_entity_poly.entity_id
_entity_poly.type
_entity_poly.pdbx_seq_one_letter_code
_entity_poly.pdbx_strand_id
1 'polypeptide(L)'
;MNSEIFKEWILDLLRGMEERSVIVMDHASYNSSLAEKIPSRKTNEADIIEWLQRKNIFHIPSITVPELLCIVNQHKEKYKVCEFDKIAYEMRHEGIRFPRLMDCL
;
A
#
# COMPACT_ATOMS: atom_id res chain seq x y z
N MET A 1 9.08 -16.51 6.09
CA MET A 1 7.79 -16.19 5.43
C MET A 1 8.05 -15.14 4.37
N ASN A 2 7.54 -15.30 3.14
CA ASN A 2 7.60 -14.27 2.10
C ASN A 2 6.21 -13.64 1.91
N SER A 3 6.11 -12.56 1.12
CA SER A 3 4.83 -11.83 0.95
C SER A 3 3.73 -12.68 0.32
N GLU A 4 4.08 -13.61 -0.58
CA GLU A 4 3.11 -14.46 -1.29
C GLU A 4 2.51 -15.53 -0.36
N ILE A 5 3.36 -16.26 0.37
CA ILE A 5 2.93 -17.28 1.35
C ILE A 5 2.11 -16.62 2.46
N PHE A 6 2.50 -15.43 2.91
CA PHE A 6 1.73 -14.68 3.89
C PHE A 6 0.34 -14.31 3.36
N LYS A 7 0.25 -13.90 2.09
CA LYS A 7 -1.02 -13.54 1.45
C LYS A 7 -1.95 -14.73 1.30
N GLU A 8 -1.44 -15.89 0.90
CA GLU A 8 -2.25 -17.12 0.84
C GLU A 8 -2.75 -17.50 2.23
N TRP A 9 -1.86 -17.50 3.22
CA TRP A 9 -2.20 -17.83 4.60
C TRP A 9 -3.28 -16.90 5.17
N ILE A 10 -3.16 -15.58 4.95
CA ILE A 10 -4.14 -14.64 5.50
C ILE A 10 -5.50 -14.78 4.81
N LEU A 11 -5.54 -15.03 3.50
CA LEU A 11 -6.79 -15.27 2.77
C LEU A 11 -7.52 -16.50 3.33
N ASP A 12 -6.79 -17.59 3.56
CA ASP A 12 -7.38 -18.81 4.11
C ASP A 12 -7.83 -18.63 5.56
N LEU A 13 -7.08 -17.87 6.36
CA LEU A 13 -7.48 -17.51 7.73
C LEU A 13 -8.80 -16.73 7.71
N LEU A 14 -8.88 -15.66 6.92
CA LEU A 14 -10.05 -14.79 6.83
C LEU A 14 -11.30 -15.54 6.34
N ARG A 15 -11.15 -16.48 5.40
CA ARG A 15 -12.26 -17.31 4.90
C ARG A 15 -12.89 -18.18 5.98
N GLY A 16 -12.11 -18.56 7.00
CA GLY A 16 -12.58 -19.35 8.13
C GLY A 16 -13.22 -18.52 9.26
N MET A 17 -13.20 -17.19 9.17
CA MET A 17 -13.68 -16.29 10.22
C MET A 17 -15.10 -15.78 9.94
N GLU A 18 -15.81 -15.39 11.00
CA GLU A 18 -17.08 -14.69 10.88
C GLU A 18 -16.86 -13.26 10.38
N GLU A 19 -17.67 -12.83 9.41
CA GLU A 19 -17.65 -11.45 8.88
C GLU A 19 -17.70 -10.41 10.00
N ARG A 20 -17.11 -9.22 9.77
CA ARG A 20 -17.02 -8.10 10.74
C ARG A 20 -16.14 -8.38 11.96
N SER A 21 -15.27 -9.40 11.89
CA SER A 21 -14.20 -9.57 12.87
C SER A 21 -13.14 -8.47 12.78
N VAL A 22 -12.57 -8.09 13.93
CA VAL A 22 -11.42 -7.19 14.04
C VAL A 22 -10.15 -8.03 14.16
N ILE A 23 -9.15 -7.75 13.33
CA ILE A 23 -7.92 -8.53 13.25
C ILE A 23 -6.76 -7.61 13.57
N VAL A 24 -6.10 -7.94 14.68
CA VAL A 24 -4.95 -7.17 15.16
C VAL A 24 -3.67 -7.86 14.69
N MET A 25 -2.84 -7.14 13.95
CA MET A 25 -1.60 -7.65 13.38
C MET A 25 -0.38 -6.87 13.85
N ASP A 26 0.73 -7.58 14.06
CA ASP A 26 2.02 -6.98 14.37
C ASP A 26 2.60 -6.23 13.15
N HIS A 27 3.50 -5.28 13.43
CA HIS A 27 4.10 -4.48 12.38
C HIS A 27 5.32 -5.17 11.75
N ALA A 28 5.13 -6.32 11.10
CA ALA A 28 6.21 -7.05 10.44
C ALA A 28 6.51 -6.53 9.02
N SER A 29 7.78 -6.65 8.58
CA SER A 29 8.23 -6.18 7.25
C SER A 29 7.57 -6.94 6.10
N TYR A 30 7.34 -8.25 6.27
CA TYR A 30 6.68 -9.10 5.28
C TYR A 30 5.17 -8.81 5.15
N ASN A 31 4.56 -8.14 6.16
CA ASN A 31 3.18 -7.68 6.15
C ASN A 31 3.04 -6.25 5.60
N SER A 32 4.10 -5.64 5.06
CA SER A 32 4.10 -4.19 4.71
C SER A 32 3.99 -3.90 3.21
N SER A 33 3.64 -4.91 2.41
CA SER A 33 3.37 -4.76 0.98
C SER A 33 2.24 -3.76 0.75
N LEU A 34 2.45 -2.84 -0.20
CA LEU A 34 1.44 -1.87 -0.58
C LEU A 34 0.46 -2.53 -1.55
N ALA A 35 -0.83 -2.22 -1.39
CA ALA A 35 -1.90 -2.68 -2.27
C ALA A 35 -1.73 -2.16 -3.71
N GLU A 36 -1.01 -1.05 -3.88
CA GLU A 36 -0.66 -0.47 -5.17
C GLU A 36 0.83 -0.12 -5.21
N LYS A 37 1.44 -0.33 -6.38
CA LYS A 37 2.82 0.09 -6.64
C LYS A 37 2.88 1.60 -6.84
N ILE A 38 3.27 2.32 -5.78
CA ILE A 38 3.53 3.76 -5.85
C ILE A 38 4.88 3.99 -6.57
N PRO A 39 4.95 4.95 -7.53
CA PRO A 39 6.19 5.25 -8.21
C PRO A 39 7.33 5.65 -7.26
N SER A 40 8.53 5.21 -7.60
CA SER A 40 9.76 5.45 -6.84
C SER A 40 10.88 5.90 -7.76
N ARG A 41 12.07 6.19 -7.22
CA ARG A 41 13.26 6.55 -8.02
C ARG A 41 13.68 5.47 -9.05
N LYS A 42 13.22 4.23 -8.88
CA LYS A 42 13.48 3.11 -9.80
C LYS A 42 12.40 2.93 -10.87
N THR A 43 11.29 3.67 -10.76
CA THR A 43 10.19 3.61 -11.72
C THR A 43 10.60 4.40 -12.96
N ASN A 44 10.27 3.88 -14.14
CA ASN A 44 10.50 4.58 -15.40
C ASN A 44 9.61 5.85 -15.46
N GLU A 45 9.91 6.76 -16.38
CA GLU A 45 9.13 7.99 -16.54
C GLU A 45 7.67 7.73 -16.96
N ALA A 46 7.47 6.79 -17.90
CA ALA A 46 6.16 6.46 -18.44
C ALA A 46 5.19 5.96 -17.36
N ASP A 47 5.61 5.04 -16.49
CA ASP A 47 4.80 4.50 -15.41
C ASP A 47 4.50 5.57 -14.34
N ILE A 48 5.42 6.54 -14.11
CA ILE A 48 5.15 7.67 -13.21
C ILE A 48 4.02 8.54 -13.78
N ILE A 49 4.09 8.88 -15.06
CA ILE A 49 3.07 9.68 -15.76
C ILE A 49 1.73 8.93 -15.76
N GLU A 50 1.74 7.64 -16.12
CA GLU A 50 0.54 6.80 -16.11
C GLU A 50 -0.10 6.78 -14.71
N TRP A 51 0.70 6.63 -13.66
CA TRP A 51 0.21 6.66 -12.28
C TRP A 51 -0.46 8.00 -11.96
N LEU A 52 0.17 9.13 -12.29
CA LEU A 52 -0.39 10.47 -12.07
C LEU A 52 -1.71 10.65 -12.84
N GLN A 53 -1.77 10.21 -14.09
CA GLN A 53 -2.98 10.26 -14.92
C GLN A 53 -4.11 9.40 -14.34
N ARG A 54 -3.82 8.16 -13.95
CA ARG A 54 -4.80 7.26 -13.31
C ARG A 54 -5.38 7.83 -12.02
N LYS A 55 -4.61 8.65 -11.30
CA LYS A 55 -5.05 9.35 -10.09
C LYS A 55 -5.69 10.72 -10.34
N ASN A 56 -5.79 11.14 -11.60
CA ASN A 56 -6.21 12.48 -12.01
C ASN A 56 -5.39 13.60 -11.34
N ILE A 57 -4.08 13.37 -11.18
CA ILE A 57 -3.15 14.35 -10.63
C ILE A 57 -2.53 15.14 -11.78
N PHE A 58 -2.67 16.46 -11.72
CA PHE A 58 -2.10 17.36 -12.71
C PHE A 58 -0.57 17.27 -12.70
N HIS A 59 0.02 17.19 -13.89
CA HIS A 59 1.45 17.27 -14.12
C HIS A 59 1.71 17.98 -15.45
N ILE A 60 2.90 18.54 -15.59
CA ILE A 60 3.31 19.23 -16.81
C ILE A 60 3.97 18.19 -17.74
N PRO A 61 3.69 18.17 -19.05
CA PRO A 61 4.25 17.16 -19.96
C PRO A 61 5.78 17.26 -20.15
N SER A 62 6.40 18.37 -19.76
CA SER A 62 7.81 18.68 -20.02
C SER A 62 8.69 18.76 -18.76
N ILE A 63 8.20 18.30 -17.60
CA ILE A 63 8.98 18.29 -16.36
C ILE A 63 9.82 17.01 -16.22
N THR A 64 10.91 17.13 -15.48
CA THR A 64 11.88 16.05 -15.29
C THR A 64 11.36 14.96 -14.34
N VAL A 65 11.92 13.74 -14.42
CA VAL A 65 11.59 12.63 -13.51
C VAL A 65 11.65 13.00 -12.02
N PRO A 66 12.67 13.75 -11.53
CA PRO A 66 12.69 14.22 -10.14
C PRO A 66 11.50 15.11 -9.77
N GLU A 67 11.06 15.99 -10.67
CA GLU A 67 9.91 16.87 -10.45
C GLU A 67 8.60 16.06 -10.44
N LEU A 68 8.46 15.09 -11.34
CA LEU A 68 7.32 14.15 -11.32
C LEU A 68 7.28 13.38 -9.99
N LEU A 69 8.42 12.89 -9.50
CA LEU A 69 8.50 12.23 -8.21
C LEU A 69 8.22 13.17 -7.04
N CYS A 70 8.47 14.48 -7.16
CA CYS A 70 8.06 15.47 -6.16
C CYS A 70 6.54 15.50 -6.05
N ILE A 71 5.84 15.56 -7.19
CA ILE A 71 4.36 15.53 -7.25
C ILE A 71 3.83 14.23 -6.66
N VAL A 72 4.43 13.08 -7.00
CA VAL A 72 4.06 11.79 -6.41
C VAL A 72 4.22 11.82 -4.89
N ASN A 73 5.35 12.33 -4.37
CA ASN A 73 5.58 12.39 -2.93
C ASN A 73 4.59 13.28 -2.17
N GLN A 74 4.06 14.32 -2.81
CA GLN A 74 3.01 15.17 -2.22
C GLN A 74 1.65 14.45 -2.09
N HIS A 75 1.40 13.43 -2.91
CA HIS A 75 0.10 12.77 -3.01
C HIS A 75 0.10 11.31 -2.52
N LYS A 76 1.26 10.65 -2.46
CA LYS A 76 1.39 9.21 -2.26
C LYS A 76 0.76 8.69 -0.97
N GLU A 77 0.77 9.46 0.12
CA GLU A 77 0.28 8.99 1.41
C GLU A 77 -1.21 8.63 1.35
N LYS A 78 -1.99 9.30 0.48
CA LYS A 78 -3.41 8.97 0.23
C LYS A 78 -3.62 7.59 -0.40
N TYR A 79 -2.59 7.05 -1.06
CA TYR A 79 -2.63 5.78 -1.79
C TYR A 79 -1.79 4.69 -1.12
N LYS A 80 -1.19 5.00 0.03
CA LYS A 80 -0.36 4.10 0.81
C LYS A 80 -1.23 3.18 1.65
N VAL A 81 -2.02 2.35 0.97
CA VAL A 81 -2.85 1.31 1.58
C VAL A 81 -2.04 0.03 1.65
N CYS A 82 -2.00 -0.64 2.81
CA CYS A 82 -1.39 -1.95 2.88
C CYS A 82 -2.27 -3.00 2.20
N GLU A 83 -1.64 -3.96 1.53
CA GLU A 83 -2.32 -5.09 0.90
C GLU A 83 -3.20 -5.87 1.89
N PHE A 84 -2.74 -6.06 3.13
CA PHE A 84 -3.53 -6.70 4.19
C PHE A 84 -4.82 -5.93 4.50
N ASP A 85 -4.71 -4.62 4.73
CA ASP A 85 -5.87 -3.79 5.10
C ASP A 85 -6.92 -3.81 3.98
N LYS A 86 -6.48 -3.83 2.72
CA LYS A 86 -7.35 -3.98 1.56
C LYS A 86 -8.06 -5.34 1.54
N ILE A 87 -7.33 -6.44 1.74
CA ILE A 87 -7.91 -7.79 1.76
C ILE A 87 -8.92 -7.94 2.91
N ALA A 88 -8.57 -7.49 4.11
CA ALA A 88 -9.46 -7.51 5.27
C ALA A 88 -10.76 -6.75 4.97
N TYR A 89 -10.65 -5.53 4.42
CA TYR A 89 -11.81 -4.72 4.04
C TYR A 89 -12.68 -5.39 2.97
N GLU A 90 -12.08 -5.95 1.91
CA GLU A 90 -12.80 -6.67 0.85
C GLU A 90 -13.56 -7.89 1.39
N MET A 91 -13.02 -8.54 2.43
CA MET A 91 -13.65 -9.67 3.12
C MET A 91 -14.56 -9.24 4.29
N ARG A 92 -14.89 -7.95 4.39
CA ARG A 92 -15.77 -7.37 5.42
C ARG A 92 -15.23 -7.50 6.84
N HIS A 93 -13.90 -7.49 7.00
CA HIS A 93 -13.20 -7.43 8.28
C HIS A 93 -12.50 -6.08 8.46
N GLU A 94 -12.13 -5.78 9.70
CA GLU A 94 -11.35 -4.60 10.04
C GLU A 94 -9.93 -5.02 10.44
N GLY A 95 -8.92 -4.49 9.75
CA GLY A 95 -7.51 -4.70 10.07
C GLY A 95 -6.97 -3.59 10.95
N ILE A 96 -6.42 -3.92 12.12
CA ILE A 96 -5.71 -3.00 13.00
C ILE A 96 -4.25 -3.40 13.06
N ARG A 97 -3.35 -2.44 12.86
CA ARG A 97 -1.91 -2.65 12.94
C ARG A 97 -1.33 -1.95 14.15
N PHE A 98 -0.48 -2.66 14.89
CA PHE A 98 0.30 -2.01 15.94
C PHE A 98 1.23 -0.94 15.34
N PRO A 99 1.37 0.24 15.97
CA PRO A 99 2.36 1.22 15.57
C PRO A 99 3.77 0.61 15.63
N ARG A 100 4.68 1.04 14.75
CA ARG A 100 6.09 0.66 14.90
C ARG A 100 6.59 1.25 16.22
N LEU A 101 7.24 0.42 17.04
CA LEU A 101 7.86 0.81 18.31
C LEU A 101 9.04 1.81 18.18
N MET A 102 9.19 2.50 17.05
CA MET A 102 10.34 3.37 16.73
C MET A 102 9.95 4.82 16.38
N ASP A 103 8.80 5.30 16.87
CA ASP A 103 8.45 6.74 16.84
C ASP A 103 8.71 7.43 18.21
N CYS A 104 9.48 6.79 19.09
CA CYS A 104 9.99 7.39 20.34
C CYS A 104 11.52 7.28 20.38
N LEU A 105 12.24 8.09 19.59
CA LEU A 105 13.64 8.49 19.83
C LEU A 105 13.97 9.74 19.01
#